data_AF-A0A9P9XVP9-F1
#
_entry.id   AF-A0A9P9XVP9-F1
#
_cell.length_a   1.000
_cell.length_b   1.000
_cell.length_c   1.000
_cell.angle_alpha   90.00
_cell.angle_beta   90.00
_cell.angle_gamma   90.00
#
_symmetry.space_group_name_H-M   'P 1'
#
loop_
_entity.id
_entity.type
_entity.pdbx_description
1 polymer ?
#
loop_
_entity_poly.entity_id
_entity_poly.type
_entity_poly.pdbx_seq_one_letter_code
_entity_poly.pdbx_strand_id
1 'polypeptide(L)'
;MRRTRQKKRIEEDPFLGKFKLNSAIELVCDESEEFDVLSNEELQVDFTPLFEALHIHEALGQPDKFRIEYSATRRQQKDLLMPSTVTLLAEDESSLSSLLEGIAGFAIVEKATTFRIPQLRSLAEVEELWESMCTTAVNLTAKALYDVNNAEVLLKIKTFIIMFIQTMEGWGYSVSTLDAFLLKLFDKYAELLKRRFSDDFQEIVFTDDYMPMAINTKEEYEKVVNVSWYSPDKSTDELTNFLNQFYFFSDDHFQHPDVIDETLKRSLDELLTEKVCQSLVDRLSSHYLGQIVQILINLEHFEKACYDLEQLLIEARSSTSAGGPLKLNATAQFRNNKKTAEKRIFEVVNSKIDDLVDTAEYDWTPSAVVAEPSNYMHTLTHYLSNIMNSTLLGLPTEIKELIYFDALSHAADKILARTCHTKFYEERATCELLIALRNDEVDVEKLAQEE
;
A
#
# COMPACT_ATOMS: atom_id res chain seq x y z
N MET A 1 -17.65 -26.19 10.28
CA MET A 1 -17.94 -26.81 11.59
C MET A 1 -16.70 -26.96 12.46
N ARG A 2 -15.64 -27.64 12.02
CA ARG A 2 -14.42 -27.82 12.83
C ARG A 2 -13.68 -26.52 13.18
N ARG A 3 -13.41 -25.67 12.18
CA ARG A 3 -12.78 -24.35 12.38
C ARG A 3 -13.56 -23.43 13.34
N THR A 4 -14.89 -23.45 13.26
CA THR A 4 -15.77 -22.66 14.16
C THR A 4 -15.76 -23.19 15.59
N ARG A 5 -15.63 -24.52 15.79
CA ARG A 5 -15.45 -25.11 17.13
C ARG A 5 -14.10 -24.73 17.72
N GLN A 6 -13.03 -24.81 16.93
CA GLN A 6 -11.70 -24.40 17.39
C GLN A 6 -11.69 -22.92 17.79
N LYS A 7 -12.31 -22.02 17.01
CA LYS A 7 -12.44 -20.60 17.38
C LYS A 7 -13.14 -20.41 18.74
N LYS A 8 -14.24 -21.12 18.98
CA LYS A 8 -14.91 -21.10 20.30
C LYS A 8 -14.02 -21.63 21.43
N ARG A 9 -13.26 -22.71 21.18
CA ARG A 9 -12.31 -23.25 22.17
C ARG A 9 -11.16 -22.28 22.47
N ILE A 10 -10.71 -21.50 21.48
CA ILE A 10 -9.69 -20.46 21.65
C ILE A 10 -10.24 -19.27 22.44
N GLU A 11 -11.52 -18.92 22.24
CA GLU A 11 -12.20 -17.89 23.04
C GLU A 11 -12.36 -18.31 24.51
N GLU A 12 -12.53 -19.60 24.78
CA GLU A 12 -12.64 -20.17 26.12
C GLU A 12 -11.28 -20.37 26.81
N ASP A 13 -10.24 -20.77 26.08
CA ASP A 13 -8.86 -20.93 26.59
C ASP A 13 -7.82 -20.28 25.65
N PRO A 14 -7.23 -19.13 26.05
CA PRO A 14 -6.18 -18.45 25.27
C PRO A 14 -4.92 -19.30 25.03
N PHE A 15 -4.68 -20.35 25.82
CA PHE A 15 -3.57 -21.28 25.61
C PHE A 15 -3.74 -22.10 24.34
N LEU A 16 -4.98 -22.42 23.96
CA LEU A 16 -5.30 -23.17 22.74
C LEU A 16 -5.08 -22.35 21.47
N GLY A 17 -5.02 -21.02 21.57
CA GLY A 17 -4.69 -20.13 20.46
C GLY A 17 -3.27 -20.30 19.90
N LYS A 18 -2.37 -20.95 20.65
CA LYS A 18 -1.00 -21.23 20.19
C LYS A 18 -0.91 -22.44 19.25
N PHE A 19 -1.97 -23.24 19.15
CA PHE A 19 -1.97 -24.48 18.38
C PHE A 19 -2.79 -24.32 17.11
N LYS A 20 -2.17 -24.65 15.97
CA LYS A 20 -2.82 -24.64 14.65
C LYS A 20 -3.91 -25.71 14.55
N LEU A 21 -4.87 -25.49 13.64
CA LEU A 21 -5.79 -26.52 13.18
C LEU A 21 -4.98 -27.74 12.67
N ASN A 22 -5.42 -28.97 12.97
CA ASN A 22 -4.69 -30.23 12.71
C ASN A 22 -3.43 -30.48 13.58
N SER A 23 -3.17 -29.65 14.59
CA SER A 23 -2.15 -29.99 15.59
C SER A 23 -2.58 -31.20 16.41
N ALA A 24 -1.62 -31.95 16.95
CA ALA A 24 -1.89 -33.13 17.78
C ALA A 24 -2.84 -32.82 18.95
N ILE A 25 -2.74 -31.62 19.53
CA ILE A 25 -3.59 -31.18 20.64
C ILE A 25 -5.03 -30.91 20.17
N GLU A 26 -5.20 -30.29 19.00
CA GLU A 26 -6.54 -30.07 18.43
C GLU A 26 -7.21 -31.38 18.02
N LEU A 27 -6.45 -32.32 17.44
CA LEU A 27 -6.95 -33.66 17.08
C LEU A 27 -7.47 -34.41 18.31
N VAL A 28 -6.70 -34.43 19.40
CA VAL A 28 -7.12 -35.07 20.67
C VAL A 28 -8.37 -34.39 21.25
N CYS A 29 -8.49 -33.07 21.14
CA CYS A 29 -9.68 -32.36 21.60
C CYS A 29 -10.93 -32.61 20.73
N ASP A 30 -10.78 -33.06 19.49
CA ASP A 30 -11.91 -33.36 18.58
C ASP A 30 -12.25 -34.86 18.49
N GLU A 31 -11.53 -35.74 19.21
CA GLU A 31 -11.77 -37.20 19.22
C GLU A 31 -13.22 -37.58 19.58
N SER A 32 -13.89 -36.82 20.45
CA SER A 32 -15.27 -37.10 20.85
C SER A 32 -16.33 -36.76 19.79
N GLU A 33 -15.98 -35.94 18.79
CA GLU A 33 -16.86 -35.49 17.70
C GLU A 33 -16.30 -35.92 16.32
N GLU A 34 -15.58 -37.05 16.27
CA GLU A 34 -14.96 -37.56 15.05
C GLU A 34 -16.03 -37.88 13.99
N PHE A 35 -16.04 -37.09 12.93
CA PHE A 35 -16.93 -37.26 11.78
C PHE A 35 -16.22 -38.12 10.74
N ASP A 36 -16.66 -39.38 10.58
CA ASP A 36 -16.11 -40.25 9.55
C ASP A 36 -16.66 -39.85 8.17
N VAL A 37 -15.82 -39.17 7.38
CA VAL A 37 -16.16 -38.67 6.04
C VAL A 37 -16.71 -39.78 5.11
N LEU A 38 -16.35 -41.04 5.33
CA LEU A 38 -16.75 -42.18 4.50
C LEU A 38 -18.00 -42.92 5.00
N SER A 39 -18.42 -42.66 6.24
CA SER A 39 -19.48 -43.37 6.95
C SER A 39 -20.40 -42.39 7.68
N ASN A 40 -21.30 -41.75 6.95
CA ASN A 40 -22.28 -40.79 7.50
C ASN A 40 -23.72 -41.18 7.19
N GLU A 41 -24.67 -40.46 7.78
CA GLU A 41 -26.10 -40.65 7.51
C GLU A 41 -26.47 -40.42 6.04
N GLU A 42 -25.73 -39.55 5.33
CA GLU A 42 -25.95 -39.22 3.92
C GLU A 42 -25.12 -40.07 2.93
N LEU A 43 -23.97 -40.60 3.36
CA LEU A 43 -23.02 -41.27 2.48
C LEU A 43 -22.41 -42.49 3.18
N GLN A 44 -22.59 -43.67 2.58
CA GLN A 44 -21.89 -44.89 2.95
C GLN A 44 -21.13 -45.42 1.74
N VAL A 45 -19.80 -45.32 1.78
CA VAL A 45 -18.94 -45.87 0.72
C VAL A 45 -18.72 -47.36 0.99
N ASP A 46 -19.38 -48.21 0.21
CA ASP A 46 -19.19 -49.65 0.31
C ASP A 46 -17.94 -50.09 -0.47
N PHE A 47 -16.98 -50.67 0.25
CA PHE A 47 -15.76 -51.24 -0.33
C PHE A 47 -15.89 -52.73 -0.65
N THR A 48 -17.02 -53.37 -0.31
CA THR A 48 -17.27 -54.80 -0.57
C THR A 48 -17.01 -55.20 -2.02
N PRO A 49 -17.48 -54.45 -3.04
CA PRO A 49 -17.22 -54.81 -4.44
C PRO A 49 -15.73 -54.81 -4.81
N LEU A 50 -14.94 -53.92 -4.19
CA LEU A 50 -13.50 -53.85 -4.41
C LEU A 50 -12.79 -55.07 -3.81
N PHE A 51 -13.18 -55.47 -2.59
CA PHE A 51 -12.65 -56.66 -1.95
C PHE A 51 -13.04 -57.95 -2.69
N GLU A 52 -14.29 -58.06 -3.17
CA GLU A 52 -14.75 -59.18 -3.97
C GLU A 52 -13.96 -59.29 -5.28
N ALA A 53 -13.78 -58.17 -6.00
CA ALA A 53 -12.98 -58.16 -7.22
C ALA A 53 -11.52 -58.57 -6.95
N LEU A 54 -10.91 -58.05 -5.89
CA LEU A 54 -9.57 -58.43 -5.49
C LEU A 54 -9.47 -59.94 -5.21
N HIS A 55 -10.41 -60.48 -4.43
CA HIS A 55 -10.42 -61.90 -4.07
C HIS A 55 -10.65 -62.82 -5.28
N ILE A 56 -11.52 -62.42 -6.22
CA ILE A 56 -11.73 -63.14 -7.48
C ILE A 56 -10.43 -63.17 -8.30
N HIS A 57 -9.74 -62.02 -8.44
CA HIS A 57 -8.49 -61.95 -9.21
C HIS A 57 -7.32 -62.68 -8.54
N GLU A 58 -7.28 -62.73 -7.20
CA GLU A 58 -6.36 -63.58 -6.44
C GLU A 58 -6.63 -65.07 -6.69
N ALA A 59 -7.90 -65.49 -6.65
CA ALA A 59 -8.30 -66.88 -6.92
C ALA A 59 -7.98 -67.29 -8.37
N LEU A 60 -8.03 -66.35 -9.32
CA LEU A 60 -7.66 -66.56 -10.72
C LEU A 60 -6.14 -66.50 -10.98
N GLY A 61 -5.33 -66.15 -9.97
CA GLY A 61 -3.88 -66.00 -10.11
C GLY A 61 -3.45 -64.81 -10.99
N GLN A 62 -4.31 -63.80 -11.16
CA GLN A 62 -4.04 -62.60 -11.97
C GLN A 62 -4.19 -61.28 -11.18
N PRO A 63 -3.61 -61.13 -9.97
CA PRO A 63 -3.75 -59.91 -9.18
C PRO A 63 -3.04 -58.70 -9.84
N ASP A 64 -1.91 -58.92 -10.52
CA ASP A 64 -1.15 -57.84 -11.15
C ASP A 64 -1.89 -57.21 -12.33
N LYS A 65 -2.66 -58.02 -13.07
CA LYS A 65 -3.51 -57.52 -14.16
C LYS A 65 -4.58 -56.57 -13.62
N PHE A 66 -5.24 -56.94 -12.52
CA PHE A 66 -6.24 -56.11 -11.87
C PHE A 66 -5.65 -54.79 -11.35
N ARG A 67 -4.45 -54.82 -10.75
CA ARG A 67 -3.76 -53.60 -10.28
C ARG A 67 -3.49 -52.61 -11.42
N ILE A 68 -3.04 -53.10 -12.57
CA ILE A 68 -2.77 -52.26 -13.74
C ILE A 68 -4.07 -51.66 -14.29
N GLU A 69 -5.11 -52.48 -14.44
CA GLU A 69 -6.43 -52.03 -14.92
C GLU A 69 -7.04 -50.99 -13.97
N TYR A 70 -7.03 -51.26 -12.66
CA TYR A 70 -7.51 -50.33 -11.63
C TYR A 70 -6.77 -48.99 -11.68
N SER A 71 -5.43 -49.02 -11.75
CA SER A 71 -4.61 -47.81 -11.81
C SER A 71 -4.87 -47.00 -13.09
N ALA A 72 -5.08 -47.67 -14.23
CA ALA A 72 -5.44 -47.02 -15.48
C ALA A 72 -6.83 -46.37 -15.41
N THR A 73 -7.83 -47.05 -14.83
CA THR A 73 -9.17 -46.49 -14.66
C THR A 73 -9.16 -45.27 -13.73
N ARG A 74 -8.40 -45.29 -12.63
CA ARG A 74 -8.29 -44.13 -11.73
C ARG A 74 -7.61 -42.94 -12.39
N ARG A 75 -6.62 -43.16 -13.26
CA ARG A 75 -6.03 -42.09 -14.10
C ARG A 75 -7.06 -41.48 -15.06
N GLN A 76 -7.87 -42.30 -15.73
CA GLN A 76 -8.93 -41.79 -16.61
C GLN A 76 -9.99 -41.00 -15.84
N GLN A 77 -10.37 -41.45 -14.64
CA GLN A 77 -11.31 -40.73 -13.78
C GLN A 77 -10.76 -39.39 -13.31
N LYS A 78 -9.46 -39.31 -13.02
CA LYS A 78 -8.78 -38.02 -12.77
C LYS A 78 -8.99 -37.07 -13.95
N ASP A 79 -8.73 -37.54 -15.17
CA ASP A 79 -8.82 -36.70 -16.37
C ASP A 79 -10.27 -36.25 -16.66
N LEU A 80 -11.27 -37.05 -16.29
CA LEU A 80 -12.69 -36.68 -16.40
C LEU A 80 -13.14 -35.68 -15.34
N LEU A 81 -12.52 -35.71 -14.16
CA LEU A 81 -12.82 -34.79 -13.06
C LEU A 81 -12.30 -33.37 -13.34
N MET A 82 -11.20 -33.24 -14.08
CA MET A 82 -10.54 -31.97 -14.32
C MET A 82 -11.16 -31.23 -15.52
N PRO A 83 -11.84 -30.09 -15.33
CA PRO A 83 -12.40 -29.31 -16.43
C PRO A 83 -11.30 -28.62 -17.24
N SER A 84 -11.60 -28.30 -18.51
CA SER A 84 -10.66 -27.60 -19.41
C SER A 84 -10.49 -26.12 -19.09
N THR A 85 -11.52 -25.47 -18.52
CA THR A 85 -11.51 -24.08 -18.08
C THR A 85 -12.32 -23.89 -16.81
N VAL A 86 -11.87 -22.99 -15.93
CA VAL A 86 -12.61 -22.54 -14.75
C VAL A 86 -12.93 -21.07 -14.95
N THR A 87 -14.19 -20.69 -14.74
CA THR A 87 -14.62 -19.29 -14.86
C THR A 87 -14.86 -18.74 -13.47
N LEU A 88 -14.10 -17.71 -13.06
CA LEU A 88 -14.20 -17.08 -11.75
C LEU A 88 -15.08 -15.82 -11.73
N LEU A 89 -15.72 -15.47 -12.85
CA LEU A 89 -16.19 -14.11 -13.15
C LEU A 89 -17.70 -13.85 -13.16
N ALA A 90 -18.54 -14.81 -12.78
CA ALA A 90 -19.96 -14.52 -12.59
C ALA A 90 -20.50 -15.46 -11.51
N GLU A 91 -21.52 -14.99 -10.79
CA GLU A 91 -22.48 -15.59 -9.82
C GLU A 91 -22.41 -17.10 -9.45
N ASP A 92 -21.77 -17.94 -10.25
CA ASP A 92 -21.38 -19.32 -9.98
C ASP A 92 -20.09 -19.40 -9.13
N GLU A 93 -20.19 -18.93 -7.88
CA GLU A 93 -19.21 -19.20 -6.81
C GLU A 93 -18.93 -20.71 -6.62
N SER A 94 -19.81 -21.55 -7.18
CA SER A 94 -19.80 -23.01 -7.13
C SER A 94 -18.76 -23.68 -8.04
N SER A 95 -18.21 -23.01 -9.06
CA SER A 95 -17.35 -23.70 -10.04
C SER A 95 -15.98 -24.09 -9.49
N LEU A 96 -15.33 -23.18 -8.75
CA LEU A 96 -14.07 -23.47 -8.08
C LEU A 96 -14.28 -24.35 -6.84
N SER A 97 -15.34 -24.11 -6.06
CA SER A 97 -15.62 -24.92 -4.88
C SER A 97 -15.91 -26.36 -5.27
N SER A 98 -16.77 -26.60 -6.28
CA SER A 98 -17.08 -27.95 -6.76
C SER A 98 -15.86 -28.66 -7.35
N LEU A 99 -14.96 -27.94 -8.02
CA LEU A 99 -13.68 -28.51 -8.46
C LEU A 99 -12.83 -28.97 -7.28
N LEU A 100 -12.63 -28.09 -6.28
CA LEU A 100 -11.84 -28.42 -5.09
C LEU A 100 -12.48 -29.55 -4.27
N GLU A 101 -13.80 -29.54 -4.12
CA GLU A 101 -14.57 -30.59 -3.47
C GLU A 101 -14.46 -31.93 -4.22
N GLY A 102 -14.55 -31.91 -5.54
CA GLY A 102 -14.36 -33.10 -6.38
C GLY A 102 -12.95 -33.68 -6.23
N ILE A 103 -11.93 -32.81 -6.24
CA ILE A 103 -10.53 -33.20 -6.04
C ILE A 103 -10.34 -33.79 -4.62
N ALA A 104 -10.90 -33.15 -3.59
CA ALA A 104 -10.85 -33.62 -2.21
C ALA A 104 -11.49 -35.01 -2.08
N GLY A 105 -12.70 -35.18 -2.62
CA GLY A 105 -13.42 -36.45 -2.59
C GLY A 105 -12.64 -37.57 -3.26
N PHE A 106 -12.07 -37.32 -4.45
CA PHE A 106 -11.23 -38.29 -5.14
C PHE A 106 -10.00 -38.69 -4.32
N ALA A 107 -9.28 -37.71 -3.77
CA ALA A 107 -8.06 -37.95 -2.99
C ALA A 107 -8.34 -38.67 -1.67
N ILE A 108 -9.39 -38.28 -0.93
CA ILE A 108 -9.80 -38.94 0.32
C ILE A 108 -10.13 -40.42 0.06
N VAL A 109 -10.88 -40.72 -1.01
CA VAL A 109 -11.21 -42.10 -1.39
C VAL A 109 -9.95 -42.90 -1.76
N GLU A 110 -9.00 -42.31 -2.50
CA GLU A 110 -7.72 -42.96 -2.80
C GLU A 110 -6.93 -43.29 -1.53
N LYS A 111 -6.84 -42.36 -0.58
CA LYS A 111 -6.11 -42.57 0.66
C LYS A 111 -6.75 -43.64 1.53
N ALA A 112 -8.08 -43.60 1.64
CA ALA A 112 -8.85 -44.60 2.38
C ALA A 112 -8.71 -45.99 1.75
N THR A 113 -8.73 -46.07 0.42
CA THR A 113 -8.52 -47.32 -0.31
C THR A 113 -7.13 -47.88 -0.04
N THR A 114 -6.11 -47.02 -0.02
CA THR A 114 -4.72 -47.41 0.25
C THR A 114 -4.53 -47.89 1.69
N PHE A 115 -5.20 -47.27 2.66
CA PHE A 115 -5.15 -47.70 4.06
C PHE A 115 -5.81 -49.07 4.26
N ARG A 116 -6.94 -49.32 3.59
CA ARG A 116 -7.66 -50.61 3.68
C ARG A 116 -6.97 -51.73 2.89
N ILE A 117 -6.37 -51.40 1.75
CA ILE A 117 -5.71 -52.37 0.86
C ILE A 117 -4.33 -51.85 0.43
N PRO A 118 -3.29 -51.95 1.29
CA PRO A 118 -1.95 -51.44 0.99
C PRO A 118 -1.29 -52.13 -0.21
N GLN A 119 -1.75 -53.33 -0.55
CA GLN A 119 -1.21 -54.13 -1.64
C GLN A 119 -1.83 -53.78 -3.01
N LEU A 120 -2.89 -52.97 -3.07
CA LEU A 120 -3.52 -52.64 -4.35
C LEU A 120 -2.70 -51.63 -5.15
N ARG A 121 -2.13 -50.64 -4.46
CA ARG A 121 -1.41 -49.54 -5.08
C ARG A 121 -0.34 -48.96 -4.16
N SER A 122 0.74 -48.46 -4.74
CA SER A 122 1.81 -47.82 -3.99
C SER A 122 1.41 -46.41 -3.52
N LEU A 123 1.88 -46.01 -2.33
CA LEU A 123 1.67 -44.65 -1.80
C LEU A 123 2.23 -43.57 -2.74
N ALA A 124 3.39 -43.85 -3.37
CA ALA A 124 4.03 -42.93 -4.30
C ALA A 124 3.16 -42.62 -5.54
N GLU A 125 2.45 -43.61 -6.07
CA GLU A 125 1.55 -43.38 -7.21
C GLU A 125 0.31 -42.55 -6.84
N VAL A 126 -0.16 -42.65 -5.59
CA VAL A 126 -1.28 -41.84 -5.09
C VAL A 126 -0.81 -40.39 -4.89
N GLU A 127 0.40 -40.20 -4.36
CA GLU A 127 1.04 -38.89 -4.24
C GLU A 127 1.30 -38.24 -5.61
N GLU A 128 1.74 -39.01 -6.61
CA GLU A 128 1.93 -38.50 -7.99
C GLU A 128 0.61 -38.03 -8.62
N LEU A 129 -0.48 -38.77 -8.42
CA LEU A 129 -1.80 -38.33 -8.88
C LEU A 129 -2.24 -37.04 -8.17
N TRP A 130 -2.05 -36.99 -6.86
CA TRP A 130 -2.38 -35.82 -6.05
C TRP A 130 -1.62 -34.57 -6.55
N GLU A 131 -0.30 -34.68 -6.72
CA GLU A 131 0.53 -33.55 -7.18
C GLU A 131 0.16 -33.11 -8.61
N SER A 132 -0.18 -34.06 -9.48
CA SER A 132 -0.71 -33.77 -10.82
C SER A 132 -2.04 -33.02 -10.79
N MET A 133 -2.97 -33.41 -9.90
CA MET A 133 -4.26 -32.73 -9.72
C MET A 133 -4.07 -31.32 -9.15
N CYS A 134 -3.24 -31.16 -8.13
CA CYS A 134 -2.91 -29.85 -7.56
C CYS A 134 -2.29 -28.92 -8.60
N THR A 135 -1.31 -29.40 -9.36
CA THR A 135 -0.67 -28.60 -10.41
C THR A 135 -1.67 -28.15 -11.48
N THR A 136 -2.58 -29.04 -11.86
CA THR A 136 -3.62 -28.75 -12.86
C THR A 136 -4.64 -27.74 -12.32
N ALA A 137 -5.09 -27.93 -11.07
CA ALA A 137 -5.99 -27.00 -10.39
C ALA A 137 -5.36 -25.60 -10.27
N VAL A 138 -4.09 -25.52 -9.85
CA VAL A 138 -3.32 -24.27 -9.75
C VAL A 138 -3.19 -23.58 -11.12
N ASN A 139 -2.96 -24.33 -12.19
CA ASN A 139 -2.86 -23.74 -13.53
C ASN A 139 -4.21 -23.22 -14.04
N LEU A 140 -5.30 -23.93 -13.75
CA LEU A 140 -6.66 -23.50 -14.12
C LEU A 140 -7.07 -22.25 -13.34
N THR A 141 -6.82 -22.23 -12.03
CA THR A 141 -7.10 -21.05 -11.18
C THR A 141 -6.22 -19.87 -11.58
N ALA A 142 -4.92 -20.08 -11.84
CA ALA A 142 -4.01 -19.03 -12.30
C ALA A 142 -4.47 -18.40 -13.63
N LYS A 143 -4.96 -19.21 -14.57
CA LYS A 143 -5.53 -18.69 -15.83
C LYS A 143 -6.77 -17.84 -15.58
N ALA A 144 -7.66 -18.32 -14.71
CA ALA A 144 -8.89 -17.61 -14.39
C ALA A 144 -8.65 -16.34 -13.56
N LEU A 145 -7.55 -16.25 -12.82
CA LEU A 145 -7.16 -15.07 -12.03
C LEU A 145 -6.78 -13.86 -12.90
N TYR A 146 -6.35 -14.05 -14.15
CA TYR A 146 -5.99 -12.93 -15.04
C TYR A 146 -7.18 -11.99 -15.30
N ASP A 147 -8.39 -12.54 -15.33
CA ASP A 147 -9.60 -11.76 -15.63
C ASP A 147 -10.21 -11.12 -14.36
N VAL A 148 -9.74 -11.48 -13.16
CA VAL A 148 -10.27 -11.00 -11.88
C VAL A 148 -9.61 -9.68 -11.46
N ASN A 149 -10.40 -8.61 -11.48
CA ASN A 149 -9.96 -7.26 -11.07
C ASN A 149 -10.49 -6.81 -9.71
N ASN A 150 -11.28 -7.64 -9.01
CA ASN A 150 -11.87 -7.30 -7.71
C ASN A 150 -11.14 -8.00 -6.55
N ALA A 151 -10.64 -7.20 -5.61
CA ALA A 151 -9.94 -7.65 -4.42
C ALA A 151 -10.81 -8.54 -3.49
N GLU A 152 -12.12 -8.31 -3.42
CA GLU A 152 -13.03 -9.10 -2.57
C GLU A 152 -13.18 -10.54 -3.07
N VAL A 153 -13.21 -10.72 -4.40
CA VAL A 153 -13.29 -12.05 -5.03
C VAL A 153 -12.02 -12.86 -4.73
N LEU A 154 -10.85 -12.20 -4.72
CA LEU A 154 -9.59 -12.85 -4.32
C LEU A 154 -9.60 -13.32 -2.87
N LEU A 155 -10.20 -12.54 -1.95
CA LEU A 155 -10.34 -12.94 -0.54
C LEU A 155 -11.25 -14.16 -0.36
N LYS A 156 -12.33 -14.25 -1.15
CA LYS A 156 -13.19 -15.45 -1.17
C LYS A 156 -12.44 -16.66 -1.71
N ILE A 157 -11.72 -16.51 -2.83
CA ILE A 157 -10.88 -17.58 -3.41
C ILE A 157 -9.81 -18.05 -2.42
N LYS A 158 -9.13 -17.11 -1.74
CA LYS A 158 -8.20 -17.41 -0.64
C LYS A 158 -8.87 -18.31 0.40
N THR A 159 -10.08 -17.96 0.82
CA THR A 159 -10.80 -18.71 1.86
C THR A 159 -11.09 -20.15 1.42
N PHE A 160 -11.53 -20.36 0.17
CA PHE A 160 -11.75 -21.71 -0.37
C PHE A 160 -10.46 -22.53 -0.44
N ILE A 161 -9.37 -21.93 -0.91
CA ILE A 161 -8.06 -22.60 -1.01
C ILE A 161 -7.53 -22.95 0.38
N ILE A 162 -7.62 -22.05 1.36
CA ILE A 162 -7.18 -22.33 2.74
C ILE A 162 -8.00 -23.46 3.36
N MET A 163 -9.33 -23.46 3.19
CA MET A 163 -10.18 -24.56 3.69
C MET A 163 -9.79 -25.89 3.05
N PHE A 164 -9.48 -25.89 1.74
CA PHE A 164 -9.02 -27.07 1.04
C PHE A 164 -7.65 -27.55 1.53
N ILE A 165 -6.68 -26.66 1.71
CA ILE A 165 -5.36 -26.95 2.28
C ILE A 165 -5.49 -27.60 3.65
N GLN A 166 -6.25 -26.98 4.56
CA GLN A 166 -6.49 -27.50 5.91
C GLN A 166 -7.11 -28.90 5.90
N THR A 167 -8.07 -29.12 5.01
CA THR A 167 -8.75 -30.42 4.90
C THR A 167 -7.75 -31.49 4.47
N MET A 168 -6.93 -31.22 3.45
CA MET A 168 -6.02 -32.20 2.87
C MET A 168 -4.77 -32.43 3.74
N GLU A 169 -4.31 -31.42 4.47
CA GLU A 169 -3.26 -31.55 5.48
C GLU A 169 -3.70 -32.48 6.62
N GLY A 170 -4.97 -32.42 7.03
CA GLY A 170 -5.54 -33.35 8.02
C GLY A 170 -5.52 -34.82 7.57
N TRP A 171 -5.61 -35.08 6.26
CA TRP A 171 -5.42 -36.41 5.69
C TRP A 171 -3.95 -36.75 5.42
N GLY A 172 -3.00 -35.87 5.75
CA GLY A 172 -1.56 -36.10 5.60
C GLY A 172 -1.05 -36.05 4.16
N TYR A 173 -1.69 -35.27 3.29
CA TYR A 173 -1.16 -34.97 1.95
C TYR A 173 -0.17 -33.81 1.99
N SER A 174 0.81 -33.81 1.07
CA SER A 174 1.72 -32.67 0.88
C SER A 174 0.97 -31.50 0.24
N VAL A 175 1.13 -30.30 0.80
CA VAL A 175 0.38 -29.10 0.38
C VAL A 175 1.28 -27.99 -0.22
N SER A 176 2.56 -28.30 -0.42
CA SER A 176 3.59 -27.35 -0.86
C SER A 176 3.23 -26.58 -2.14
N THR A 177 2.59 -27.24 -3.11
CA THR A 177 2.18 -26.60 -4.37
C THR A 177 1.09 -25.55 -4.19
N LEU A 178 0.20 -25.76 -3.21
CA LEU A 178 -0.91 -24.83 -2.93
C LEU A 178 -0.43 -23.67 -2.06
N ASP A 179 0.51 -23.90 -1.14
CA ASP A 179 1.17 -22.83 -0.38
C ASP A 179 1.95 -21.88 -1.30
N ALA A 180 2.71 -22.43 -2.26
CA ALA A 180 3.37 -21.63 -3.28
C ALA A 180 2.38 -20.85 -4.16
N PHE A 181 1.17 -21.38 -4.38
CA PHE A 181 0.10 -20.68 -5.08
C PHE A 181 -0.55 -19.57 -4.25
N LEU A 182 -0.71 -19.77 -2.94
CA LEU A 182 -1.19 -18.72 -2.02
C LEU A 182 -0.28 -17.48 -2.04
N LEU A 183 1.04 -17.68 -2.17
CA LEU A 183 1.99 -16.57 -2.36
C LEU A 183 1.70 -15.78 -3.65
N LYS A 184 1.46 -16.49 -4.78
CA LYS A 184 1.10 -15.82 -6.04
C LYS A 184 -0.24 -15.09 -5.95
N LEU A 185 -1.21 -15.65 -5.22
CA LEU A 185 -2.50 -15.00 -4.97
C LEU A 185 -2.32 -13.72 -4.15
N PHE A 186 -1.43 -13.75 -3.15
CA PHE A 186 -1.07 -12.59 -2.35
C PHE A 186 -0.41 -11.50 -3.18
N ASP A 187 0.58 -11.83 -4.00
CA ASP A 187 1.23 -10.87 -4.89
C ASP A 187 0.21 -10.17 -5.80
N LYS A 188 -0.74 -10.94 -6.35
CA LYS A 188 -1.82 -10.37 -7.18
C LYS A 188 -2.77 -9.47 -6.40
N TYR A 189 -3.12 -9.87 -5.17
CA TYR A 189 -3.94 -9.05 -4.27
C TYR A 189 -3.23 -7.73 -3.93
N ALA A 190 -1.94 -7.79 -3.59
CA ALA A 190 -1.12 -6.63 -3.31
C ALA A 190 -1.02 -5.68 -4.52
N GLU A 191 -0.88 -6.22 -5.73
CA GLU A 191 -0.87 -5.44 -6.97
C GLU A 191 -2.21 -4.71 -7.21
N LEU A 192 -3.34 -5.40 -7.05
CA LEU A 192 -4.67 -4.79 -7.20
C LEU A 192 -4.93 -3.71 -6.15
N LEU A 193 -4.50 -3.97 -4.91
CA LEU A 193 -4.63 -3.01 -3.82
C LEU A 193 -3.78 -1.77 -4.08
N LYS A 194 -2.51 -1.95 -4.49
CA LYS A 194 -1.63 -0.85 -4.93
C LYS A 194 -2.29 -0.03 -6.03
N ARG A 195 -2.90 -0.68 -7.03
CA ARG A 195 -3.58 0.04 -8.13
C ARG A 195 -4.77 0.86 -7.63
N ARG A 196 -5.66 0.26 -6.84
CA ARG A 196 -6.84 0.97 -6.30
C ARG A 196 -6.43 2.20 -5.48
N PHE A 197 -5.48 2.03 -4.54
CA PHE A 197 -4.99 3.15 -3.74
C PHE A 197 -4.27 4.21 -4.59
N SER A 198 -3.56 3.80 -5.65
CA SER A 198 -2.96 4.75 -6.59
C SER A 198 -4.02 5.55 -7.35
N ASP A 199 -5.08 4.91 -7.80
CA ASP A 199 -6.17 5.56 -8.55
C ASP A 199 -6.92 6.53 -7.64
N ASP A 200 -7.29 6.09 -6.42
CA ASP A 200 -7.94 6.92 -5.41
C ASP A 200 -7.06 8.14 -5.06
N PHE A 201 -5.75 7.95 -4.89
CA PHE A 201 -4.82 9.04 -4.59
C PHE A 201 -4.68 10.03 -5.75
N GLN A 202 -4.64 9.53 -6.99
CA GLN A 202 -4.60 10.41 -8.16
C GLN A 202 -5.87 11.25 -8.25
N GLU A 203 -7.04 10.66 -8.03
CA GLU A 203 -8.31 11.41 -8.00
C GLU A 203 -8.28 12.53 -6.95
N ILE A 204 -7.75 12.24 -5.75
CA ILE A 204 -7.57 13.25 -4.69
C ILE A 204 -6.66 14.37 -5.18
N VAL A 205 -5.49 14.07 -5.74
CA VAL A 205 -4.51 15.08 -6.22
C VAL A 205 -5.03 15.89 -7.43
N PHE A 206 -5.90 15.30 -8.25
CA PHE A 206 -6.52 16.01 -9.37
C PHE A 206 -7.66 16.93 -8.92
N THR A 207 -8.42 16.51 -7.91
CA THR A 207 -9.57 17.26 -7.38
C THR A 207 -9.14 18.33 -6.37
N ASP A 208 -7.94 18.22 -5.80
CA ASP A 208 -7.44 19.18 -4.82
C ASP A 208 -7.04 20.52 -5.45
N ASP A 209 -7.64 21.59 -4.91
CA ASP A 209 -7.36 22.99 -5.26
C ASP A 209 -6.22 23.58 -4.39
N TYR A 210 -5.64 22.79 -3.48
CA TYR A 210 -4.57 23.17 -2.54
C TYR A 210 -4.93 24.38 -1.67
N MET A 211 -6.22 24.51 -1.34
CA MET A 211 -6.72 25.46 -0.38
C MET A 211 -6.86 24.80 1.01
N PRO A 212 -6.64 25.56 2.11
CA PRO A 212 -6.91 25.04 3.44
C PRO A 212 -8.36 24.56 3.57
N MET A 213 -8.56 23.34 4.05
CA MET A 213 -9.90 22.78 4.26
C MET A 213 -10.65 23.60 5.33
N ALA A 214 -11.76 24.24 4.94
CA ALA A 214 -12.64 24.95 5.86
C ALA A 214 -13.65 23.97 6.46
N ILE A 215 -13.51 23.67 7.76
CA ILE A 215 -14.42 22.79 8.48
C ILE A 215 -15.51 23.65 9.11
N ASN A 216 -16.74 23.53 8.62
CA ASN A 216 -17.86 24.36 9.08
C ASN A 216 -18.79 23.60 10.03
N THR A 217 -18.77 22.26 10.01
CA THR A 217 -19.63 21.41 10.84
C THR A 217 -18.83 20.43 11.68
N LYS A 218 -19.40 20.03 12.83
CA LYS A 218 -18.77 19.04 13.73
C LYS A 218 -18.69 17.64 13.08
N GLU A 219 -19.63 17.30 12.20
CA GLU A 219 -19.62 16.02 11.49
C GLU A 219 -18.53 15.96 10.42
N GLU A 220 -18.26 17.07 9.72
CA GLU A 220 -17.11 17.20 8.83
C GLU A 220 -15.80 17.13 9.63
N TYR A 221 -15.75 17.76 10.81
CA TYR A 221 -14.59 17.64 11.68
C TYR A 221 -14.31 16.20 12.09
N GLU A 222 -15.32 15.44 12.53
CA GLU A 222 -15.15 14.04 12.94
C GLU A 222 -14.79 13.14 11.75
N LYS A 223 -15.35 13.39 10.55
CA LYS A 223 -14.95 12.67 9.33
C LYS A 223 -13.52 13.01 8.93
N VAL A 224 -13.13 14.27 8.94
CA VAL A 224 -11.76 14.70 8.62
C VAL A 224 -10.80 14.19 9.68
N VAL A 225 -11.15 14.14 10.96
CA VAL A 225 -10.27 13.56 12.00
C VAL A 225 -10.12 12.04 11.86
N ASN A 226 -11.18 11.32 11.45
CA ASN A 226 -11.10 9.89 11.16
C ASN A 226 -10.35 9.59 9.85
N VAL A 227 -10.43 10.52 8.90
CA VAL A 227 -9.83 10.46 7.55
C VAL A 227 -8.74 11.51 7.39
N SER A 228 -8.01 11.84 8.45
CA SER A 228 -6.75 12.55 8.28
C SER A 228 -5.83 12.16 9.41
N TRP A 229 -4.53 12.21 9.14
CA TRP A 229 -3.48 12.02 10.13
C TRP A 229 -3.48 13.09 11.25
N TYR A 230 -4.54 13.89 11.40
CA TYR A 230 -4.67 14.92 12.42
C TYR A 230 -5.51 14.43 13.59
N SER A 231 -4.82 13.94 14.63
CA SER A 231 -5.40 13.77 15.95
C SER A 231 -4.45 14.40 16.98
N PRO A 232 -4.92 15.36 17.80
CA PRO A 232 -4.08 15.96 18.84
C PRO A 232 -3.69 14.97 19.95
N ASP A 233 -4.32 13.79 20.05
CA ASP A 233 -4.06 12.83 21.14
C ASP A 233 -4.23 11.33 20.79
N LYS A 234 -4.44 10.91 19.53
CA LYS A 234 -4.57 9.48 19.15
C LYS A 234 -3.97 9.14 17.78
N SER A 235 -3.45 7.94 17.65
CA SER A 235 -2.69 7.41 16.51
C SER A 235 -3.58 6.99 15.34
N THR A 236 -3.41 7.69 14.20
CA THR A 236 -3.37 7.18 12.81
C THR A 236 -4.39 6.10 12.41
N ASP A 237 -5.46 6.46 11.66
CA ASP A 237 -6.58 5.56 11.28
C ASP A 237 -6.71 5.19 9.77
N GLU A 238 -6.24 6.01 8.81
CA GLU A 238 -6.38 5.67 7.37
C GLU A 238 -5.32 4.74 6.82
N LEU A 239 -4.06 4.94 7.22
CA LEU A 239 -2.98 4.07 6.81
C LEU A 239 -3.03 2.74 7.57
N THR A 240 -3.60 2.76 8.78
CA THR A 240 -4.09 1.57 9.46
C THR A 240 -5.20 0.89 8.67
N ASN A 241 -6.10 1.55 7.95
CA ASN A 241 -7.02 0.83 7.06
C ASN A 241 -6.28 0.12 5.90
N PHE A 242 -5.30 0.77 5.27
CA PHE A 242 -4.43 0.13 4.26
C PHE A 242 -3.67 -1.08 4.84
N LEU A 243 -3.00 -0.87 5.98
CA LEU A 243 -2.27 -1.92 6.70
C LEU A 243 -3.22 -3.02 7.16
N ASN A 244 -4.38 -2.68 7.72
CA ASN A 244 -5.40 -3.63 8.16
C ASN A 244 -5.94 -4.44 6.99
N GLN A 245 -6.07 -3.88 5.78
CA GLN A 245 -6.46 -4.64 4.58
C GLN A 245 -5.36 -5.61 4.14
N PHE A 246 -4.09 -5.21 4.19
CA PHE A 246 -2.96 -6.11 3.95
C PHE A 246 -2.88 -7.21 5.02
N TYR A 247 -3.03 -6.87 6.29
CA TYR A 247 -3.04 -7.82 7.41
C TYR A 247 -4.32 -8.66 7.47
N PHE A 248 -5.45 -8.21 6.89
CA PHE A 248 -6.65 -9.04 6.70
C PHE A 248 -6.37 -10.19 5.74
N PHE A 249 -5.47 -9.97 4.76
CA PHE A 249 -4.96 -11.07 3.96
C PHE A 249 -4.01 -11.99 4.78
N SER A 250 -3.37 -11.51 5.84
CA SER A 250 -2.50 -12.34 6.69
C SER A 250 -3.25 -13.22 7.69
N ASP A 251 -4.55 -12.97 7.94
CA ASP A 251 -5.24 -13.56 9.07
C ASP A 251 -5.31 -15.11 9.05
N ASP A 252 -4.87 -15.68 10.16
CA ASP A 252 -4.83 -17.07 10.64
C ASP A 252 -4.00 -18.18 9.93
N HIS A 253 -3.59 -18.09 8.65
CA HIS A 253 -3.03 -19.29 7.96
C HIS A 253 -1.83 -19.08 7.03
N PHE A 254 -1.24 -17.89 6.99
CA PHE A 254 -0.09 -17.67 6.12
C PHE A 254 1.20 -18.19 6.76
N GLN A 255 1.84 -19.18 6.14
CA GLN A 255 3.09 -19.77 6.66
C GLN A 255 4.33 -18.89 6.43
N HIS A 256 4.18 -17.75 5.75
CA HIS A 256 5.26 -16.86 5.34
C HIS A 256 4.98 -15.38 5.73
N PRO A 257 4.98 -15.04 7.03
CA PRO A 257 4.80 -13.66 7.47
C PRO A 257 5.90 -12.72 6.94
N ASP A 258 7.14 -13.21 6.82
CA ASP A 258 8.27 -12.40 6.32
C ASP A 258 8.07 -11.93 4.88
N VAL A 259 7.45 -12.76 4.03
CA VAL A 259 7.16 -12.40 2.62
C VAL A 259 6.05 -11.36 2.54
N ILE A 260 5.09 -11.39 3.48
CA ILE A 260 4.06 -10.35 3.60
C ILE A 260 4.71 -9.02 3.94
N ASP A 261 5.58 -9.01 4.95
CA ASP A 261 6.25 -7.78 5.40
C ASP A 261 7.17 -7.20 4.31
N GLU A 262 7.93 -8.04 3.61
CA GLU A 262 8.79 -7.59 2.50
C GLU A 262 7.98 -7.06 1.33
N THR A 263 6.91 -7.75 0.93
CA THR A 263 6.05 -7.30 -0.17
C THR A 263 5.29 -6.05 0.21
N LEU A 264 4.77 -5.95 1.44
CA LEU A 264 4.11 -4.75 1.97
C LEU A 264 5.07 -3.56 1.96
N LYS A 265 6.30 -3.75 2.46
CA LYS A 265 7.34 -2.72 2.44
C LYS A 265 7.61 -2.25 1.02
N ARG A 266 7.84 -3.17 0.08
CA ARG A 266 8.12 -2.85 -1.32
C ARG A 266 6.94 -2.13 -1.98
N SER A 267 5.73 -2.65 -1.83
CA SER A 267 4.53 -2.07 -2.43
C SER A 267 4.25 -0.67 -1.91
N LEU A 268 4.48 -0.43 -0.61
CA LEU A 268 4.35 0.87 0.01
C LEU A 268 5.45 1.83 -0.45
N ASP A 269 6.73 1.40 -0.43
CA ASP A 269 7.86 2.23 -0.90
C ASP A 269 7.63 2.66 -2.35
N GLU A 270 7.20 1.75 -3.23
CA GLU A 270 6.87 2.05 -4.61
C GLU A 270 5.66 3.00 -4.74
N LEU A 271 4.58 2.79 -3.98
CA LEU A 271 3.40 3.65 -4.01
C LEU A 271 3.74 5.10 -3.59
N LEU A 272 4.44 5.24 -2.46
CA LEU A 272 4.82 6.53 -1.91
C LEU A 272 5.85 7.26 -2.79
N THR A 273 6.80 6.52 -3.38
CA THR A 273 7.84 7.08 -4.24
C THR A 273 7.33 7.41 -5.64
N GLU A 274 6.74 6.45 -6.35
CA GLU A 274 6.43 6.61 -7.77
C GLU A 274 5.16 7.42 -7.99
N LYS A 275 4.20 7.37 -7.07
CA LYS A 275 2.91 8.03 -7.24
C LYS A 275 2.84 9.31 -6.42
N VAL A 276 2.97 9.20 -5.09
CA VAL A 276 2.80 10.35 -4.18
C VAL A 276 3.90 11.39 -4.37
N CYS A 277 5.18 10.98 -4.27
CA CYS A 277 6.30 11.91 -4.44
C CYS A 277 6.30 12.52 -5.84
N GLN A 278 6.16 11.71 -6.89
CA GLN A 278 6.19 12.22 -8.26
C GLN A 278 5.04 13.19 -8.54
N SER A 279 3.82 12.90 -8.10
CA SER A 279 2.68 13.80 -8.32
C SER A 279 2.85 15.14 -7.62
N LEU A 280 3.42 15.15 -6.42
CA LEU A 280 3.72 16.38 -5.68
C LEU A 280 4.86 17.17 -6.34
N VAL A 281 5.89 16.49 -6.85
CA VAL A 281 6.99 17.11 -7.60
C VAL A 281 6.52 17.71 -8.92
N ASP A 282 5.63 17.04 -9.64
CA ASP A 282 5.06 17.57 -10.87
C ASP A 282 4.24 18.85 -10.60
N ARG A 283 3.61 18.97 -9.42
CA ARG A 283 2.87 20.18 -9.01
C ARG A 283 3.78 21.30 -8.48
N LEU A 284 5.00 21.00 -8.03
CA LEU A 284 6.00 21.99 -7.60
C LEU A 284 6.45 22.93 -8.73
N SER A 285 6.20 22.60 -10.00
CA SER A 285 6.47 23.51 -11.12
C SER A 285 5.50 24.69 -11.20
N SER A 286 4.47 24.74 -10.36
CA SER A 286 3.48 25.83 -10.30
C SER A 286 4.14 27.19 -9.97
N HIS A 287 3.52 28.29 -10.39
CA HIS A 287 4.01 29.66 -10.14
C HIS A 287 3.38 30.32 -8.89
N TYR A 288 2.33 29.72 -8.32
CA TYR A 288 1.62 30.29 -7.19
C TYR A 288 2.30 29.93 -5.87
N LEU A 289 2.82 30.93 -5.16
CA LEU A 289 3.52 30.74 -3.88
C LEU A 289 2.68 30.00 -2.84
N GLY A 290 1.39 30.34 -2.71
CA GLY A 290 0.50 29.69 -1.75
C GLY A 290 0.35 28.17 -1.98
N GLN A 291 0.32 27.73 -3.25
CA GLN A 291 0.26 26.31 -3.59
C GLN A 291 1.57 25.59 -3.23
N ILE A 292 2.71 26.22 -3.50
CA ILE A 292 4.02 25.65 -3.16
C ILE A 292 4.18 25.50 -1.65
N VAL A 293 3.76 26.51 -0.87
CA VAL A 293 3.78 26.45 0.60
C VAL A 293 2.87 25.33 1.11
N GLN A 294 1.67 25.17 0.54
CA GLN A 294 0.77 24.08 0.95
C GLN A 294 1.34 22.70 0.59
N ILE A 295 1.97 22.55 -0.59
CA ILE A 295 2.67 21.32 -0.97
C ILE A 295 3.83 21.03 0.00
N LEU A 296 4.59 22.05 0.42
CA LEU A 296 5.66 21.91 1.40
C LEU A 296 5.13 21.39 2.76
N ILE A 297 4.01 21.94 3.23
CA ILE A 297 3.33 21.47 4.46
C ILE A 297 2.85 20.03 4.28
N ASN A 298 2.24 19.69 3.14
CA ASN A 298 1.81 18.33 2.86
C ASN A 298 3.00 17.35 2.84
N LEU A 299 4.13 17.72 2.23
CA LEU A 299 5.37 16.92 2.23
C LEU A 299 5.89 16.68 3.65
N GLU A 300 5.80 17.66 4.54
CA GLU A 300 6.17 17.50 5.95
C GLU A 300 5.22 16.56 6.71
N HIS A 301 3.92 16.66 6.47
CA HIS A 301 2.94 15.71 7.02
C HIS A 301 3.17 14.30 6.51
N PHE A 302 3.49 14.11 5.22
CA PHE A 302 3.83 12.80 4.66
C PHE A 302 5.15 12.26 5.23
N GLU A 303 6.17 13.09 5.46
CA GLU A 303 7.41 12.68 6.12
C GLU A 303 7.11 12.13 7.53
N LYS A 304 6.29 12.84 8.31
CA LYS A 304 5.86 12.39 9.64
C LYS A 304 5.03 11.10 9.58
N ALA A 305 4.08 11.02 8.66
CA ALA A 305 3.26 9.82 8.47
C ALA A 305 4.10 8.60 8.09
N CYS A 306 5.18 8.77 7.30
CA CYS A 306 6.11 7.69 7.00
C CYS A 306 6.84 7.18 8.26
N TYR A 307 7.23 8.06 9.18
CA TYR A 307 7.81 7.66 10.46
C TYR A 307 6.83 6.88 11.33
N ASP A 308 5.59 7.34 11.43
CA ASP A 308 4.55 6.65 12.21
C ASP A 308 4.25 5.28 11.60
N LEU A 309 4.26 5.18 10.28
CA LEU A 309 4.10 3.92 9.55
C LEU A 309 5.26 2.95 9.83
N GLU A 310 6.51 3.43 9.79
CA GLU A 310 7.67 2.61 10.16
C GLU A 310 7.52 2.02 11.57
N GLN A 311 6.98 2.79 12.53
CA GLN A 311 6.67 2.28 13.87
C GLN A 311 5.54 1.25 13.87
N LEU A 312 4.44 1.52 13.17
CA LEU A 312 3.32 0.57 13.05
C LEU A 312 3.74 -0.75 12.38
N LEU A 313 4.63 -0.73 11.39
CA LEU A 313 5.18 -1.94 10.77
C LEU A 313 6.13 -2.72 11.71
N ILE A 314 6.75 -2.03 12.68
CA ILE A 314 7.54 -2.67 13.72
C ILE A 314 6.61 -3.30 14.77
N GLU A 315 5.54 -2.61 15.14
CA GLU A 315 4.55 -3.10 16.13
C GLU A 315 3.68 -4.24 15.59
N ALA A 316 3.25 -4.16 14.33
CA ALA A 316 2.43 -5.17 13.68
C ALA A 316 3.23 -6.44 13.35
N ARG A 317 4.57 -6.36 13.32
CA ARG A 317 5.41 -7.55 13.27
C ARG A 317 5.23 -8.33 14.57
N SER A 318 4.53 -9.45 14.47
CA SER A 318 4.40 -10.42 15.55
C SER A 318 5.78 -10.73 16.14
N SER A 319 5.83 -10.90 17.46
CA SER A 319 7.01 -10.98 18.35
C SER A 319 8.03 -12.08 18.02
N THR A 320 7.85 -12.77 16.90
CA THR A 320 8.54 -13.97 16.44
C THR A 320 9.61 -13.72 15.37
N SER A 321 9.61 -12.58 14.67
CA SER A 321 10.67 -12.26 13.68
C SER A 321 11.57 -11.13 14.18
N ALA A 322 12.82 -11.48 14.54
CA ALA A 322 13.89 -10.55 14.86
C ALA A 322 14.43 -9.88 13.58
N GLY A 323 13.60 -9.12 12.88
CA GLY A 323 13.98 -8.35 11.71
C GLY A 323 14.40 -6.94 12.12
N GLY A 324 15.56 -6.48 11.66
CA GLY A 324 16.16 -5.18 12.01
C GLY A 324 15.31 -3.93 11.66
N PRO A 325 15.88 -2.72 11.84
CA PRO A 325 15.15 -1.46 11.66
C PRO A 325 14.61 -1.34 10.23
N LEU A 326 13.28 -1.22 10.10
CA LEU A 326 12.63 -1.06 8.80
C LEU A 326 12.51 0.43 8.52
N LYS A 327 13.49 0.93 7.77
CA LYS A 327 13.43 2.26 7.17
C LYS A 327 12.87 2.16 5.76
N LEU A 328 11.93 3.02 5.44
CA LEU A 328 11.40 3.21 4.11
C LEU A 328 12.36 4.08 3.29
N ASN A 329 12.54 3.73 2.03
CA ASN A 329 13.31 4.57 1.11
C ASN A 329 12.52 5.85 0.77
N ALA A 330 11.18 5.77 0.82
CA ALA A 330 10.29 6.90 0.61
C ALA A 330 10.59 8.07 1.57
N THR A 331 10.90 7.80 2.85
CA THR A 331 11.20 8.83 3.87
C THR A 331 12.38 9.71 3.44
N ALA A 332 13.44 9.12 2.87
CA ALA A 332 14.58 9.88 2.37
C ALA A 332 14.22 10.73 1.13
N GLN A 333 13.33 10.24 0.28
CA GLN A 333 12.87 10.98 -0.89
C GLN A 333 11.98 12.17 -0.52
N PHE A 334 11.02 11.99 0.39
CA PHE A 334 10.20 13.10 0.90
C PHE A 334 11.08 14.20 1.50
N ARG A 335 12.11 13.84 2.26
CA ARG A 335 13.06 14.80 2.83
C ARG A 335 13.86 15.57 1.77
N ASN A 336 14.25 14.91 0.69
CA ASN A 336 14.93 15.58 -0.42
C ASN A 336 13.97 16.50 -1.19
N ASN A 337 12.74 16.05 -1.43
CA ASN A 337 11.71 16.84 -2.12
C ASN A 337 11.27 18.05 -1.28
N LYS A 338 11.24 17.93 0.05
CA LYS A 338 11.05 19.06 0.99
C LYS A 338 12.09 20.16 0.74
N LYS A 339 13.38 19.80 0.69
CA LYS A 339 14.46 20.76 0.37
C LYS A 339 14.33 21.37 -1.02
N THR A 340 13.86 20.60 -2.00
CA THR A 340 13.59 21.12 -3.36
C THR A 340 12.44 22.11 -3.35
N ALA A 341 11.36 21.82 -2.61
CA ALA A 341 10.23 22.72 -2.44
C ALA A 341 10.62 24.02 -1.72
N GLU A 342 11.44 23.94 -0.67
CA GLU A 342 12.02 25.10 0.00
C GLU A 342 12.79 25.98 -0.99
N LYS A 343 13.72 25.40 -1.76
CA LYS A 343 14.46 26.12 -2.82
C LYS A 343 13.54 26.80 -3.83
N ARG A 344 12.46 26.11 -4.21
CA ARG A 344 11.49 26.64 -5.17
C ARG A 344 10.75 27.86 -4.62
N ILE A 345 10.47 27.91 -3.31
CA ILE A 345 9.90 29.09 -2.66
C ILE A 345 10.83 30.28 -2.81
N PHE A 346 12.13 30.11 -2.51
CA PHE A 346 13.13 31.18 -2.68
C PHE A 346 13.18 31.66 -4.14
N GLU A 347 13.21 30.76 -5.11
CA GLU A 347 13.23 31.11 -6.54
C GLU A 347 11.99 31.94 -6.96
N VAL A 348 10.79 31.55 -6.51
CA VAL A 348 9.54 32.24 -6.88
C VAL A 348 9.45 33.61 -6.22
N VAL A 349 9.85 33.73 -4.95
CA VAL A 349 9.91 35.02 -4.24
C VAL A 349 10.92 35.94 -4.92
N ASN A 350 12.15 35.46 -5.16
CA ASN A 350 13.21 36.26 -5.78
C ASN A 350 12.89 36.65 -7.23
N SER A 351 12.27 35.75 -8.00
CA SER A 351 11.77 36.08 -9.34
C SER A 351 10.69 37.16 -9.30
N LYS A 352 9.84 37.18 -8.28
CA LYS A 352 8.80 38.21 -8.17
C LYS A 352 9.35 39.55 -7.72
N ILE A 353 10.35 39.54 -6.84
CA ILE A 353 11.12 40.73 -6.48
C ILE A 353 11.80 41.30 -7.74
N ASP A 354 12.41 40.45 -8.56
CA ASP A 354 13.01 40.85 -9.83
C ASP A 354 11.98 41.53 -10.75
N ASP A 355 10.80 40.94 -10.96
CA ASP A 355 9.73 41.53 -11.77
C ASP A 355 9.30 42.93 -11.26
N LEU A 356 9.19 43.08 -9.93
CA LEU A 356 8.77 44.33 -9.29
C LEU A 356 9.85 45.41 -9.39
N VAL A 357 11.11 45.05 -9.16
CA VAL A 357 12.26 45.97 -9.28
C VAL A 357 12.50 46.33 -10.76
N ASP A 358 12.21 45.43 -11.70
CA ASP A 358 12.36 45.72 -13.11
C ASP A 358 11.33 46.74 -13.63
N THR A 359 10.18 46.83 -12.96
CA THR A 359 9.13 47.83 -13.22
C THR A 359 9.52 49.24 -12.75
N ALA A 360 10.68 49.41 -12.10
CA ALA A 360 11.16 50.72 -11.67
C ALA A 360 11.47 51.63 -12.87
N GLU A 361 10.62 52.62 -13.10
CA GLU A 361 10.84 53.74 -14.02
C GLU A 361 11.38 54.94 -13.22
N TYR A 362 12.67 55.24 -13.42
CA TYR A 362 13.28 56.44 -12.87
C TYR A 362 13.12 57.60 -13.84
N ASP A 363 12.57 58.73 -13.37
CA ASP A 363 12.68 60.00 -14.08
C ASP A 363 14.10 60.54 -13.88
N TRP A 364 14.91 60.49 -14.93
CA TRP A 364 16.31 60.91 -14.93
C TRP A 364 16.48 62.44 -14.88
N THR A 365 15.39 63.20 -15.02
CA THR A 365 15.39 64.66 -15.02
C THR A 365 14.28 65.24 -14.13
N PRO A 366 14.28 64.95 -12.81
CA PRO A 366 13.27 65.48 -11.93
C PRO A 366 13.37 67.02 -11.92
N SER A 367 12.21 67.68 -11.98
CA SER A 367 12.12 69.15 -11.88
C SER A 367 11.94 69.62 -10.43
N ALA A 368 11.77 68.68 -9.49
CA ALA A 368 11.62 68.91 -8.05
C ALA A 368 12.05 67.69 -7.25
N VAL A 369 12.57 67.91 -6.04
CA VAL A 369 12.86 66.85 -5.06
C VAL A 369 11.54 66.19 -4.63
N VAL A 370 11.35 64.93 -5.01
CA VAL A 370 10.21 64.12 -4.55
C VAL A 370 10.59 63.52 -3.19
N ALA A 371 9.80 63.83 -2.16
CA ALA A 371 10.00 63.33 -0.80
C ALA A 371 9.27 62.00 -0.53
N GLU A 372 8.40 61.57 -1.46
CA GLU A 372 7.65 60.33 -1.37
C GLU A 372 8.44 59.16 -2.00
N PRO A 373 8.41 57.96 -1.39
CA PRO A 373 9.06 56.78 -1.94
C PRO A 373 8.47 56.43 -3.30
N SER A 374 9.31 55.83 -4.15
CA SER A 374 8.92 55.41 -5.49
C SER A 374 7.77 54.37 -5.45
N ASN A 375 6.87 54.41 -6.43
CA ASN A 375 5.66 53.56 -6.44
C ASN A 375 5.99 52.05 -6.46
N TYR A 376 7.12 51.68 -7.08
CA TYR A 376 7.59 50.30 -7.06
C TYR A 376 8.06 49.87 -5.66
N MET A 377 8.64 50.77 -4.85
CA MET A 377 9.01 50.49 -3.46
C MET A 377 7.79 50.31 -2.58
N HIS A 378 6.75 51.14 -2.72
CA HIS A 378 5.50 50.92 -2.01
C HIS A 378 4.89 49.55 -2.35
N THR A 379 4.94 49.16 -3.63
CA THR A 379 4.46 47.87 -4.10
C THR A 379 5.32 46.70 -3.59
N LEU A 380 6.64 46.86 -3.54
CA LEU A 380 7.57 45.86 -3.00
C LEU A 380 7.37 45.66 -1.50
N THR A 381 7.28 46.73 -0.73
CA THR A 381 7.01 46.69 0.71
C THR A 381 5.69 46.02 1.03
N HIS A 382 4.63 46.37 0.29
CA HIS A 382 3.32 45.74 0.45
C HIS A 382 3.35 44.26 0.05
N TYR A 383 4.11 43.90 -0.99
CA TYR A 383 4.30 42.50 -1.38
C TYR A 383 5.03 41.70 -0.30
N LEU A 384 6.17 42.19 0.21
CA LEU A 384 6.95 41.53 1.27
C LEU A 384 6.13 41.38 2.56
N SER A 385 5.42 42.43 2.98
CA SER A 385 4.53 42.39 4.14
C SER A 385 3.39 41.39 3.95
N ASN A 386 2.80 41.31 2.75
CA ASN A 386 1.76 40.33 2.46
C ASN A 386 2.28 38.89 2.43
N ILE A 387 3.49 38.65 1.90
CA ILE A 387 4.11 37.31 1.95
C ILE A 387 4.28 36.87 3.41
N MET A 388 4.83 37.75 4.25
CA MET A 388 5.07 37.49 5.67
C MET A 388 3.77 37.20 6.42
N ASN A 389 2.76 38.06 6.24
CA ASN A 389 1.54 38.03 7.03
C ASN A 389 0.48 37.04 6.52
N SER A 390 0.49 36.66 5.23
CA SER A 390 -0.57 35.83 4.65
C SER A 390 -0.08 34.45 4.20
N THR A 391 1.03 34.40 3.47
CA THR A 391 1.42 33.20 2.70
C THR A 391 2.38 32.31 3.48
N LEU A 392 3.21 32.89 4.34
CA LEU A 392 4.17 32.16 5.18
C LEU A 392 3.59 31.75 6.54
N LEU A 393 2.33 32.05 6.86
CA LEU A 393 1.72 31.75 8.17
C LEU A 393 1.86 30.28 8.59
N GLY A 394 1.73 29.35 7.63
CA GLY A 394 1.79 27.91 7.87
C GLY A 394 3.19 27.30 7.99
N LEU A 395 4.27 28.08 7.84
CA LEU A 395 5.65 27.56 7.90
C LEU A 395 6.28 27.68 9.29
N PRO A 396 7.30 26.85 9.63
CA PRO A 396 8.12 27.05 10.82
C PRO A 396 8.82 28.40 10.81
N THR A 397 8.95 29.04 11.98
CA THR A 397 9.57 30.37 12.13
C THR A 397 10.98 30.45 11.55
N GLU A 398 11.75 29.37 11.70
CA GLU A 398 13.10 29.21 11.16
C GLU A 398 13.16 29.39 9.63
N ILE A 399 12.20 28.82 8.91
CA ILE A 399 12.13 28.92 7.45
C ILE A 399 11.65 30.33 7.03
N LYS A 400 10.74 30.94 7.80
CA LYS A 400 10.26 32.31 7.52
C LYS A 400 11.38 33.33 7.62
N GLU A 401 12.17 33.27 8.68
CA GLU A 401 13.31 34.17 8.91
C GLU A 401 14.33 34.05 7.77
N LEU A 402 14.62 32.83 7.33
CA LEU A 402 15.52 32.58 6.20
C LEU A 402 14.99 33.14 4.88
N ILE A 403 13.70 32.92 4.56
CA ILE A 403 13.07 33.48 3.36
C ILE A 403 13.09 35.00 3.38
N TYR A 404 12.82 35.61 4.53
CA TYR A 404 12.80 37.05 4.67
C TYR A 404 14.20 37.66 4.50
N PHE A 405 15.19 37.09 5.17
CA PHE A 405 16.57 37.52 5.05
C PHE A 405 17.09 37.41 3.62
N ASP A 406 16.80 36.30 2.94
CA ASP A 406 17.18 36.09 1.53
C ASP A 406 16.47 37.08 0.60
N ALA A 407 15.15 37.27 0.77
CA ALA A 407 14.37 38.21 -0.01
C ALA A 407 14.84 39.66 0.14
N LEU A 408 15.13 40.11 1.37
CA LEU A 408 15.65 41.45 1.63
C LEU A 408 17.07 41.63 1.08
N SER A 409 17.93 40.62 1.24
CA SER A 409 19.29 40.65 0.69
C SER A 409 19.27 40.73 -0.84
N HIS A 410 18.44 39.92 -1.49
CA HIS A 410 18.27 39.92 -2.94
C HIS A 410 17.67 41.24 -3.46
N ALA A 411 16.69 41.80 -2.75
CA ALA A 411 16.14 43.11 -3.05
C ALA A 411 17.21 44.21 -2.95
N ALA A 412 17.98 44.22 -1.85
CA ALA A 412 19.07 45.18 -1.65
C ALA A 412 20.14 45.07 -2.74
N ASP A 413 20.58 43.84 -3.06
CA ASP A 413 21.57 43.60 -4.12
C ASP A 413 21.06 44.07 -5.50
N LYS A 414 19.79 43.85 -5.82
CA LYS A 414 19.20 44.30 -7.09
C LYS A 414 19.06 45.81 -7.19
N ILE A 415 18.64 46.46 -6.11
CA ILE A 415 18.58 47.92 -6.03
C ILE A 415 19.99 48.50 -6.16
N LEU A 416 20.97 47.97 -5.42
CA LEU A 416 22.37 48.37 -5.49
C LEU A 416 22.98 48.13 -6.87
N ALA A 417 22.71 47.00 -7.52
CA ALA A 417 23.20 46.70 -8.86
C ALA A 417 22.67 47.72 -9.89
N ARG A 418 21.38 48.08 -9.83
CA ARG A 418 20.80 49.12 -10.70
C ARG A 418 21.37 50.51 -10.40
N THR A 419 21.56 50.88 -9.13
CA THR A 419 22.19 52.17 -8.76
C THR A 419 23.67 52.27 -9.19
N CYS A 420 24.40 51.14 -9.21
CA CYS A 420 25.78 51.10 -9.67
C CYS A 420 25.91 51.14 -11.19
N HIS A 421 25.01 50.47 -11.93
CA HIS A 421 24.95 50.57 -13.40
C HIS A 421 24.65 52.01 -13.88
N THR A 422 23.90 52.77 -13.08
CA THR A 422 23.50 54.16 -13.41
C THR A 422 24.56 55.19 -13.04
N LYS A 423 25.45 54.91 -12.07
CA LYS A 423 26.68 55.70 -11.86
C LYS A 423 27.66 55.67 -13.05
N PHE A 424 27.54 54.69 -13.96
CA PHE A 424 28.38 54.59 -15.16
C PHE A 424 27.84 55.40 -16.36
N TYR A 425 26.54 55.75 -16.37
CA TYR A 425 25.93 56.58 -17.41
C TYR A 425 25.67 57.99 -16.85
N GLU A 426 26.61 58.88 -17.19
CA GLU A 426 26.56 60.36 -17.12
C GLU A 426 27.07 61.07 -15.85
N GLU A 427 28.06 61.95 -16.09
CA GLU A 427 28.43 63.16 -15.33
C GLU A 427 27.27 64.18 -15.17
N ARG A 428 26.00 63.75 -15.26
CA ARG A 428 24.79 64.59 -15.22
C ARG A 428 23.68 64.09 -14.28
N ALA A 429 23.93 63.09 -13.43
CA ALA A 429 22.98 62.79 -12.36
C ALA A 429 22.83 64.01 -11.43
N THR A 430 21.63 64.60 -11.37
CA THR A 430 21.33 65.72 -10.47
C THR A 430 21.37 65.25 -9.02
N CYS A 431 21.72 66.13 -8.07
CA CYS A 431 21.70 65.82 -6.63
C CYS A 431 20.36 65.24 -6.16
N GLU A 432 19.27 65.54 -6.87
CA GLU A 432 17.91 65.10 -6.58
C GLU A 432 17.73 63.59 -6.82
N LEU A 433 18.41 63.02 -7.82
CA LEU A 433 18.35 61.59 -8.12
C LEU A 433 19.15 60.76 -7.10
N LEU A 434 20.26 61.31 -6.60
CA LEU A 434 21.02 60.72 -5.48
C LEU A 434 20.21 60.76 -4.16
N ILE A 435 19.36 61.77 -3.96
CA ILE A 435 18.46 61.85 -2.80
C ILE A 435 17.34 60.82 -2.92
N ALA A 436 16.74 60.65 -4.09
CA ALA A 436 15.71 59.63 -4.32
C ALA A 436 16.24 58.20 -4.05
N LEU A 437 17.41 57.86 -4.60
CA LEU A 437 18.04 56.55 -4.36
C LEU A 437 18.44 56.35 -2.89
N ARG A 438 18.85 57.42 -2.20
CA ARG A 438 19.14 57.37 -0.76
C ARG A 438 17.87 57.20 0.08
N ASN A 439 16.74 57.77 -0.35
CA ASN A 439 15.47 57.56 0.33
C ASN A 439 14.98 56.11 0.16
N ASP A 440 15.13 55.53 -1.03
CA ASP A 440 14.83 54.12 -1.27
C ASP A 440 15.73 53.19 -0.42
N GLU A 441 17.03 53.50 -0.27
CA GLU A 441 17.95 52.76 0.61
C GLU A 441 17.56 52.87 2.10
N VAL A 442 17.20 54.07 2.56
CA VAL A 442 16.75 54.32 3.94
C VAL A 442 15.43 53.62 4.23
N ASP A 443 14.52 53.51 3.27
CA ASP A 443 13.24 52.83 3.48
C ASP A 443 13.39 51.31 3.49
N VAL A 444 14.35 50.73 2.74
CA VAL A 444 14.74 49.32 2.90
C VAL A 444 15.37 49.07 4.28
N GLU A 445 16.24 49.98 4.77
CA GLU A 445 16.82 49.88 6.11
C GLU A 445 15.78 49.97 7.23
N LYS A 446 14.75 50.82 7.09
CA LYS A 446 13.66 50.90 8.06
C LYS A 446 12.83 49.62 8.10
N LEU A 447 12.55 49.02 6.94
CA LEU A 447 11.83 47.75 6.87
C LEU A 447 12.58 46.62 7.56
N ALA A 448 13.91 46.61 7.46
CA ALA A 448 14.75 45.65 8.18
C ALA A 448 14.82 45.90 9.71
N GLN A 449 14.32 47.03 10.23
CA GLN A 449 14.34 47.40 11.65
C GLN A 449 12.97 47.31 12.33
N GLU A 450 11.86 47.27 11.58
CA GLU A 450 10.49 47.26 12.11
C GLU A 450 9.93 45.85 12.41
N GLU A 451 10.63 44.80 12.00
CA GLU A 451 10.32 43.38 12.28
C GLU A 451 11.54 42.66 12.84
#